data_AF-A0A7S0VE76-F1
#
_entry.id   AF-A0A7S0VE76-F1
#
_cell.length_a   1.000
_cell.length_b   1.000
_cell.length_c   1.000
_cell.angle_alpha   90.00
_cell.angle_beta   90.00
_cell.angle_gamma   90.00
#
_symmetry.space_group_name_H-M   'P 1'
#
loop_
_entity.id
_entity.type
_entity.pdbx_description
1 polymer ?
#
loop_
_entity_poly.entity_id
_entity_poly.type
_entity_poly.pdbx_seq_one_letter_code
_entity_poly.pdbx_strand_id
1 'polypeptide(L)'
;RGGTVPPGTAVPGGPGGSGSMTCSDKIAKWSAVGLQGALLSRWAGPLHLATVTVGRKFSRPHLERALCCRLQDFTPGRHPELGRIAGGRYCVRHVGAMCTAIKFDTGAIDTSAGGRNCVR
;
A
#
# COMPACT_ATOMS: atom_id res chain seq x y z
N ARG A 1 5.19 4.57 -22.76
CA ARG A 1 4.49 4.07 -23.98
C ARG A 1 5.09 2.72 -24.32
N GLY A 2 4.30 1.64 -24.39
CA GLY A 2 4.73 0.38 -25.02
C GLY A 2 5.07 -0.83 -24.13
N GLY A 3 4.65 -0.90 -22.87
CA GLY A 3 4.76 -2.15 -22.11
C GLY A 3 3.53 -3.03 -22.36
N THR A 4 3.70 -4.24 -22.88
CA THR A 4 2.62 -5.24 -22.93
C THR A 4 2.30 -5.65 -21.51
N VAL A 5 1.07 -5.37 -21.09
CA VAL A 5 0.59 -5.73 -19.76
C VAL A 5 0.37 -7.24 -19.74
N PRO A 6 1.00 -7.99 -18.81
CA PRO A 6 0.87 -9.44 -18.81
C PRO A 6 -0.60 -9.87 -18.60
N PRO A 7 -1.03 -10.97 -19.24
CA PRO A 7 -2.40 -11.46 -19.15
C PRO A 7 -2.85 -11.59 -17.68
N GLY A 8 -4.02 -11.05 -17.35
CA GLY A 8 -4.57 -11.05 -15.99
C GLY A 8 -4.22 -9.82 -15.13
N THR A 9 -3.41 -8.88 -15.62
CA THR A 9 -3.12 -7.65 -14.90
C THR A 9 -4.20 -6.60 -15.18
N ALA A 10 -4.97 -6.23 -14.16
CA ALA A 10 -5.92 -5.13 -14.26
C ALA A 10 -5.16 -3.82 -14.49
N VAL A 11 -5.37 -3.18 -15.65
CA VAL A 11 -4.85 -1.84 -15.94
C VAL A 11 -5.74 -0.83 -15.25
N PRO A 12 -5.24 -0.04 -14.28
CA PRO A 12 -6.03 1.03 -13.70
C PRO A 12 -6.33 2.08 -14.78
N GLY A 13 -7.61 2.30 -15.10
CA GLY A 13 -8.06 3.39 -15.98
C GLY A 13 -7.98 3.14 -17.49
N GLY A 14 -7.80 1.89 -17.95
CA GLY A 14 -7.92 1.53 -19.38
C GLY A 14 -9.37 1.25 -19.81
N PRO A 15 -9.68 1.21 -21.13
CA PRO A 15 -10.98 0.74 -21.61
C PRO A 15 -11.09 -0.76 -21.31
N GLY A 16 -11.88 -1.12 -20.30
CA GLY A 16 -11.97 -2.49 -19.72
C GLY A 16 -11.20 -2.70 -18.41
N GLY A 17 -10.48 -1.67 -17.93
CA GLY A 17 -9.80 -1.69 -16.64
C GLY A 17 -10.78 -1.47 -15.48
N SER A 18 -10.93 -2.45 -14.59
CA SER A 18 -11.64 -2.22 -13.33
C SER A 18 -10.93 -1.10 -12.57
N GLY A 19 -11.69 -0.17 -11.95
CA GLY A 19 -11.18 0.95 -11.15
C GLY A 19 -10.50 0.52 -9.83
N SER A 20 -9.73 -0.56 -9.87
CA SER A 20 -9.09 -1.18 -8.72
C SER A 20 -7.85 -0.39 -8.32
N MET A 21 -7.78 -0.03 -7.04
CA MET A 21 -6.57 0.51 -6.43
C MET A 21 -5.43 -0.50 -6.49
N THR A 22 -4.19 -0.02 -6.66
CA THR A 22 -3.00 -0.88 -6.55
C THR A 22 -2.83 -1.39 -5.12
N CYS A 23 -2.04 -2.45 -4.92
CA CYS A 23 -1.78 -2.99 -3.59
C CYS A 23 -1.08 -1.97 -2.67
N SER A 24 -0.14 -1.18 -3.18
CA SER A 24 0.49 -0.09 -2.44
C SER A 24 -0.49 1.02 -2.09
N ASP A 25 -1.47 1.35 -2.96
CA ASP A 25 -2.54 2.29 -2.64
C ASP A 25 -3.44 1.79 -1.51
N LYS A 26 -3.77 0.50 -1.49
CA LYS A 26 -4.56 -0.11 -0.41
C LYS A 26 -3.83 -0.04 0.92
N ILE A 27 -2.54 -0.41 0.95
CA ILE A 27 -1.73 -0.35 2.18
C ILE A 27 -1.56 1.10 2.63
N ALA A 28 -1.39 2.04 1.70
CA ALA A 28 -1.33 3.47 2.03
C ALA A 28 -2.62 3.96 2.67
N LYS A 29 -3.78 3.57 2.14
CA LYS A 29 -5.06 3.87 2.77
C LYS A 29 -5.12 3.29 4.20
N TRP A 30 -4.71 2.04 4.37
CA TRP A 30 -4.71 1.37 5.67
C TRP A 30 -3.73 1.98 6.68
N SER A 31 -2.67 2.64 6.23
CA SER A 31 -1.76 3.35 7.15
C SER A 31 -2.41 4.60 7.76
N ALA A 32 -3.49 5.12 7.17
CA ALA A 32 -4.25 6.27 7.65
C ALA A 32 -5.54 5.89 8.39
N VAL A 33 -6.33 4.96 7.82
CA VAL A 33 -7.66 4.59 8.34
C VAL A 33 -7.70 3.24 9.04
N GLY A 34 -6.59 2.50 9.07
CA GLY A 34 -6.52 1.15 9.63
C GLY A 34 -7.10 0.04 8.74
N LEU A 35 -6.84 -1.21 9.14
CA LEU A 35 -7.19 -2.44 8.40
C LEU A 35 -8.62 -2.91 8.64
N GLN A 36 -9.22 -2.50 9.76
CA GLN A 36 -10.49 -3.02 10.26
C GLN A 36 -11.67 -2.78 9.31
N GLY A 37 -11.55 -1.80 8.40
CA GLY A 37 -12.62 -1.42 7.49
C GLY A 37 -13.79 -0.72 8.21
N ALA A 38 -14.89 -0.53 7.48
CA ALA A 38 -16.02 0.27 7.99
C ALA A 38 -16.89 -0.45 9.03
N LEU A 39 -16.96 -1.79 8.98
CA LEU A 39 -17.82 -2.56 9.87
C LEU A 39 -17.20 -2.67 11.27
N LEU A 40 -15.94 -3.10 11.35
CA LEU A 40 -15.27 -3.38 12.61
C LEU A 40 -14.83 -2.10 13.36
N SER A 41 -14.73 -0.96 12.66
CA SER A 41 -14.40 0.34 13.27
C SER A 41 -15.45 0.85 14.28
N ARG A 42 -16.65 0.28 14.28
CA ARG A 42 -17.70 0.57 15.26
C ARG A 42 -17.49 -0.14 16.60
N TRP A 43 -16.70 -1.21 16.62
CA TRP A 43 -16.51 -2.07 17.79
C TRP A 43 -15.07 -2.05 18.32
N ALA A 44 -14.09 -1.88 17.43
CA ALA A 44 -12.68 -1.80 17.78
C ALA A 44 -12.08 -0.46 17.32
N GLY A 45 -11.09 0.03 18.07
CA GLY A 45 -10.28 1.17 17.66
C GLY A 45 -9.47 0.91 16.38
N PRO A 46 -8.79 1.92 15.85
CA PRO A 46 -8.04 1.81 14.60
C PRO A 46 -6.90 0.78 14.68
N LEU A 47 -6.92 -0.22 13.79
CA LEU A 47 -5.92 -1.28 13.71
C LEU A 47 -4.90 -0.96 12.60
N HIS A 48 -3.65 -0.71 12.94
CA HIS A 48 -2.60 -0.35 11.98
C HIS A 48 -1.56 -1.47 11.82
N LEU A 49 -0.96 -1.55 10.63
CA LEU A 49 0.22 -2.39 10.40
C LEU A 49 1.44 -1.80 11.10
N ALA A 50 2.12 -2.61 11.91
CA ALA A 50 3.41 -2.24 12.45
C ALA A 50 4.52 -2.38 11.40
N THR A 51 4.50 -3.48 10.64
CA THR A 51 5.56 -3.82 9.70
C THR A 51 5.03 -4.49 8.43
N VAL A 52 5.77 -4.36 7.32
CA VAL A 52 5.56 -5.12 6.08
C VAL A 52 6.89 -5.71 5.62
N THR A 53 6.89 -6.98 5.22
CA THR A 53 8.09 -7.66 4.73
C THR A 53 8.01 -7.83 3.21
N VAL A 54 9.04 -7.37 2.50
CA VAL A 54 9.11 -7.43 1.04
C VAL A 54 10.21 -8.39 0.61
N GLY A 55 9.85 -9.44 -0.15
CA GLY A 55 10.81 -10.46 -0.60
C GLY A 55 11.57 -10.13 -1.89
N ARG A 56 11.12 -9.13 -2.68
CA ARG A 56 11.77 -8.72 -3.94
C ARG A 56 11.60 -7.22 -4.16
N LYS A 57 12.57 -6.58 -4.85
CA LYS A 57 12.53 -5.14 -5.20
C LYS A 57 12.38 -4.23 -3.96
N PHE A 58 13.04 -4.59 -2.86
CA PHE A 58 13.02 -3.76 -1.65
C PHE A 58 13.84 -2.49 -1.87
N SER A 59 13.18 -1.35 -1.69
CA SER A 59 13.86 -0.07 -1.54
C SER A 59 13.12 0.73 -0.48
N ARG A 60 13.75 0.90 0.67
CA ARG A 60 13.18 1.65 1.81
C ARG A 60 12.55 3.00 1.44
N PRO A 61 13.24 3.94 0.75
CA PRO A 61 12.64 5.25 0.45
C PRO A 61 11.44 5.17 -0.50
N HIS A 62 11.45 4.23 -1.45
CA HIS A 62 10.33 4.02 -2.36
C HIS A 62 9.12 3.42 -1.64
N LEU A 63 9.35 2.47 -0.72
CA LEU A 63 8.32 1.84 0.09
C LEU A 63 7.69 2.83 1.06
N GLU A 64 8.49 3.58 1.83
CA GLU A 64 7.97 4.57 2.77
C GLU A 64 7.07 5.59 2.06
N ARG A 65 7.53 6.15 0.93
CA ARG A 65 6.72 7.07 0.12
C ARG A 65 5.43 6.42 -0.38
N ALA A 66 5.49 5.20 -0.90
CA ALA A 66 4.34 4.51 -1.48
C ALA A 66 3.29 4.13 -0.43
N LEU A 67 3.73 3.72 0.76
CA LEU A 67 2.88 3.14 1.81
C LEU A 67 2.42 4.14 2.88
N CYS A 68 3.05 5.31 3.00
CA CYS A 68 2.62 6.31 4.00
C CYS A 68 2.96 7.76 3.64
N CYS A 69 4.19 8.10 3.27
CA CYS A 69 4.61 9.51 3.24
C CYS A 69 3.84 10.36 2.22
N ARG A 70 3.36 9.77 1.12
CA ARG A 70 2.56 10.52 0.14
C ARG A 70 1.16 10.93 0.65
N LEU A 71 0.74 10.44 1.81
CA LEU A 71 -0.53 10.78 2.47
C LEU A 71 -0.33 11.81 3.60
N GLN A 72 0.82 12.47 3.70
CA GLN A 72 1.13 13.44 4.77
C GLN A 72 0.08 14.56 4.99
N ASP A 73 -0.69 14.90 3.95
CA ASP A 73 -1.76 15.89 4.03
C ASP A 73 -3.09 15.33 4.58
N PHE A 74 -3.11 14.05 4.98
CA PHE A 74 -4.29 13.44 5.58
C PHE A 74 -4.52 13.96 7.00
N THR A 75 -5.56 14.76 7.14
CA THR A 75 -6.06 15.22 8.44
C THR A 75 -7.43 14.60 8.72
N PRO A 76 -7.61 13.82 9.80
CA PRO A 76 -8.90 13.21 10.14
C PRO A 76 -9.99 14.25 10.39
N GLY A 77 -9.63 15.46 10.86
CA GLY A 77 -10.56 16.56 11.08
C GLY A 77 -11.23 17.11 9.82
N ARG A 78 -10.62 16.91 8.63
CA ARG A 78 -11.28 17.25 7.36
C ARG A 78 -12.40 16.29 6.99
N HIS A 79 -12.52 15.14 7.67
CA HIS A 79 -13.51 14.12 7.35
C HIS A 79 -14.41 13.83 8.57
N PRO A 80 -15.57 14.50 8.68
CA PRO A 80 -16.44 14.41 9.87
C PRO A 80 -16.92 12.98 10.16
N GLU A 81 -17.08 12.14 9.12
CA GLU A 81 -17.42 10.72 9.28
C GLU A 81 -16.37 9.93 10.06
N LEU A 82 -15.08 10.20 9.85
CA LEU A 82 -13.99 9.51 10.57
C LEU A 82 -13.90 10.00 12.03
N GLY A 83 -14.19 11.28 12.27
CA GLY A 83 -14.24 11.87 13.61
C GLY A 83 -15.29 11.21 14.49
N ARG A 84 -16.47 10.88 13.94
CA ARG A 84 -17.57 10.22 14.66
C ARG A 84 -17.29 8.79 15.08
N ILE A 85 -16.52 8.05 14.27
CA ILE A 85 -16.36 6.60 14.46
C ILE A 85 -15.25 6.26 15.48
N ALA A 86 -14.16 7.05 15.53
CA ALA A 86 -13.03 6.72 16.42
C ALA A 86 -12.48 7.93 17.19
N GLY A 87 -13.25 9.01 17.35
CA GLY A 87 -12.86 10.16 18.18
C GLY A 87 -11.54 10.82 17.74
N GLY A 88 -11.27 10.88 16.43
CA GLY A 88 -10.07 11.52 15.89
C GLY A 88 -8.77 10.70 16.02
N ARG A 89 -8.83 9.40 16.36
CA ARG A 89 -7.65 8.54 16.52
C ARG A 89 -6.99 8.06 15.21
N TYR A 90 -7.55 8.41 14.05
CA TYR A 90 -6.99 8.05 12.75
C TYR A 90 -5.87 9.02 12.37
N CYS A 91 -4.69 8.50 12.07
CA CYS A 91 -3.54 9.27 11.63
C CYS A 91 -2.70 8.43 10.67
N VAL A 92 -1.92 9.09 9.81
CA VAL A 92 -0.96 8.37 8.97
C VAL A 92 0.16 7.83 9.84
N ARG A 93 0.36 6.51 9.82
CA ARG A 93 1.48 5.85 10.50
C ARG A 93 2.49 5.33 9.50
N HIS A 94 3.77 5.53 9.80
CA HIS A 94 4.83 4.87 9.06
C HIS A 94 4.81 3.37 9.35
N VAL A 95 4.69 2.57 8.28
CA VAL A 95 4.79 1.10 8.36
C VAL A 95 6.28 0.72 8.29
N GLY A 96 6.77 -0.03 9.26
CA GLY A 96 8.14 -0.52 9.26
C GLY A 96 8.39 -1.45 8.08
N ALA A 97 9.30 -1.07 7.17
CA ALA A 97 9.60 -1.87 5.98
C ALA A 97 10.77 -2.81 6.26
N MET A 98 10.52 -4.12 6.18
CA MET A 98 11.53 -5.18 6.30
C MET A 98 11.78 -5.84 4.94
N CYS A 99 12.97 -6.42 4.79
CA CYS A 99 13.32 -7.24 3.63
C CYS A 99 13.59 -8.69 4.07
N THR A 100 13.36 -9.63 3.16
CA THR A 100 13.78 -11.03 3.34
C THR A 100 14.55 -11.50 2.12
N ALA A 101 15.55 -12.37 2.36
CA ALA A 101 16.31 -13.02 1.29
C ALA A 101 15.53 -14.17 0.63
N ILE A 102 14.44 -14.63 1.25
CA ILE A 102 13.61 -15.71 0.71
C ILE A 102 12.64 -15.11 -0.31
N LYS A 103 12.77 -15.53 -1.56
CA LYS A 103 11.81 -15.20 -2.62
C LYS A 103 10.49 -15.93 -2.33
N PHE A 104 9.47 -15.19 -1.91
CA PHE A 104 8.12 -15.73 -1.68
C PHE A 104 7.40 -16.20 -2.95
N ASP A 105 7.91 -15.79 -4.11
CA ASP A 105 7.40 -16.20 -5.41
C ASP A 105 8.59 -16.48 -6.34
N THR A 106 8.54 -17.59 -7.05
CA THR A 106 9.53 -17.99 -8.06
C THR A 106 9.18 -17.47 -9.46
N GLY A 107 7.99 -16.89 -9.64
CA GLY A 107 7.57 -16.28 -10.90
C GLY A 107 8.55 -15.22 -11.39
N ALA A 108 8.95 -15.31 -12.67
CA ALA A 108 9.69 -14.28 -13.35
C ALA A 108 8.73 -13.13 -13.68
N ILE A 109 8.93 -11.97 -13.06
CA ILE A 109 8.35 -10.72 -13.57
C ILE A 109 9.34 -10.23 -14.61
N ASP A 110 8.94 -10.16 -15.87
CA ASP A 110 9.79 -9.65 -16.94
C ASP A 110 10.18 -8.20 -16.62
N THR A 111 11.45 -7.97 -16.25
CA THR A 111 12.00 -6.67 -15.86
C THR A 111 12.79 -6.02 -17.00
N SER A 112 12.44 -6.28 -18.25
CA SER A 112 13.04 -5.60 -19.42
C SER A 112 13.00 -4.05 -19.33
N ALA A 113 12.23 -3.48 -18.39
CA ALA A 113 12.38 -2.11 -17.91
C ALA A 113 13.07 -2.03 -16.52
N GLY A 114 14.40 -2.10 -16.50
CA GLY A 114 15.28 -1.45 -15.53
C GLY A 114 15.06 -1.74 -14.03
N GLY A 115 15.82 -2.68 -13.47
CA GLY A 115 16.01 -2.79 -12.02
C GLY A 115 17.21 -3.64 -11.69
N ARG A 116 18.34 -2.99 -11.35
CA ARG A 116 19.55 -3.67 -10.85
C ARG A 116 19.19 -4.53 -9.64
N ASN A 117 19.52 -5.82 -9.70
CA ASN A 117 19.43 -6.72 -8.56
C ASN A 117 20.27 -6.13 -7.42
N CYS A 118 19.67 -5.85 -6.27
CA CYS A 118 20.40 -5.74 -5.02
C CYS A 118 20.80 -7.16 -4.61
N VAL A 119 21.91 -7.64 -5.19
CA VAL A 119 22.69 -8.72 -4.60
C VAL A 119 23.53 -8.09 -3.50
N ARG A 120 23.58 -8.76 -2.35
CA ARG A 120 24.37 -8.34 -1.19
C ARG A 120 25.86 -8.34 -1.52
#